data_AF-A0A382UGQ6-F1
#
_entry.id   AF-A0A382UGQ6-F1
#
_cell.length_a   1.000
_cell.length_b   1.000
_cell.length_c   1.000
_cell.angle_alpha   90.00
_cell.angle_beta   90.00
_cell.angle_gamma   90.00
#
_symmetry.space_group_name_H-M   'P 1'
#
loop_
_entity.id
_entity.type
_entity.pdbx_description
1 polymer ?
#
loop_
_entity_poly.entity_id
_entity_poly.type
_entity_poly.pdbx_seq_one_letter_code
_entity_poly.pdbx_strand_id
1 'polypeptide(L)'
;VIALTAPWLAPHDPLEQDLLYSFLPPTWYPQGEGSYLLGTDNLGRDIISRTVYGTRIALVVAVVAASLACLLGTVLGLLAGYFGGKVDLVISRVVDIWMSFPAVLLSIVLVAVIGAGLHAVIIAIVIIDWTRFCRVVRAETMVQKELDYVASGVTIGLSRIQLLLNEILPNLVPLLIVLLSMEMGIAI
;
A
#
# COMPACT_ATOMS: atom_id res chain seq x y z
N VAL A 1 1.24 -14.46 10.67
CA VAL A 1 1.80 -15.14 11.87
C VAL A 1 3.33 -15.15 11.82
N ILE A 2 3.95 -15.74 10.79
CA ILE A 2 5.42 -15.82 10.62
C ILE A 2 6.13 -14.47 10.80
N ALA A 3 5.60 -13.40 10.21
CA ALA A 3 6.18 -12.06 10.31
C ALA A 3 6.12 -11.42 11.72
N LEU A 4 5.14 -11.80 12.54
CA LEU A 4 4.99 -11.31 13.92
C LEU A 4 5.90 -12.08 14.88
N THR A 5 6.14 -13.36 14.58
CA THR A 5 7.03 -14.24 15.36
C THR A 5 8.47 -14.25 14.83
N ALA A 6 8.84 -13.31 13.95
CA ALA A 6 10.16 -13.26 13.32
C ALA A 6 11.35 -13.36 14.31
N PRO A 7 11.34 -12.69 15.48
CA PRO A 7 12.43 -12.82 16.45
C PRO A 7 12.56 -14.21 17.07
N TRP A 8 11.51 -15.03 17.03
CA TRP A 8 11.49 -16.37 17.62
C TRP A 8 11.61 -17.48 16.59
N LEU A 9 11.37 -17.16 15.32
CA LEU A 9 11.41 -18.11 14.20
C LEU A 9 12.73 -18.04 13.42
N ALA A 10 13.47 -16.92 13.52
CA ALA A 10 14.75 -16.76 12.84
C ALA A 10 15.84 -17.55 13.59
N PRO A 11 16.53 -18.49 12.91
CA PRO A 11 17.62 -19.25 13.53
C PRO A 11 18.88 -18.41 13.79
N HIS A 12 19.09 -17.32 13.02
CA HIS A 12 20.27 -16.45 13.11
C HIS A 12 19.88 -14.97 13.07
N ASP A 13 20.82 -14.07 13.40
CA ASP A 13 20.62 -12.64 13.19
C ASP A 13 20.61 -12.35 11.66
N PRO A 14 19.55 -11.70 11.12
CA PRO A 14 19.44 -11.41 9.69
C PRO A 14 20.53 -10.47 9.14
N LEU A 15 21.26 -9.76 9.99
CA LEU A 15 22.33 -8.84 9.61
C LEU A 15 23.72 -9.38 9.88
N GLU A 16 23.86 -10.50 10.60
CA GLU A 16 25.15 -11.10 10.91
C GLU A 16 25.79 -11.68 9.65
N GLN A 17 26.99 -11.21 9.34
CA GLN A 17 27.74 -11.56 8.14
C GLN A 17 28.90 -12.46 8.51
N ASP A 18 29.01 -13.59 7.82
CA ASP A 18 30.19 -14.44 7.88
C ASP A 18 30.63 -14.85 6.47
N LEU A 19 31.65 -14.14 5.95
CA LEU A 19 32.16 -14.35 4.59
C LEU A 19 32.76 -15.75 4.38
N LEU A 20 33.13 -16.48 5.44
CA LEU A 20 33.58 -17.86 5.33
C LEU A 20 32.46 -18.80 4.86
N TYR A 21 31.22 -18.41 5.16
CA TYR A 21 30.01 -19.12 4.81
C TYR A 21 29.25 -18.42 3.67
N SER A 22 29.91 -17.66 2.80
CA SER A 22 29.24 -17.07 1.63
C SER A 22 28.85 -18.12 0.58
N PHE A 23 27.66 -17.95 -0.01
CA PHE A 23 27.12 -18.83 -1.07
C PHE A 23 26.98 -20.31 -0.67
N LEU A 24 26.67 -20.59 0.60
CA LEU A 24 26.33 -21.95 0.98
C LEU A 24 25.03 -22.38 0.31
N PRO A 25 24.99 -23.58 -0.31
CA PRO A 25 23.74 -24.13 -0.80
C PRO A 25 22.86 -24.60 0.37
N PRO A 26 21.57 -24.86 0.12
CA PRO A 26 20.66 -25.39 1.14
C PRO A 26 21.16 -26.70 1.75
N THR A 27 20.71 -27.03 2.96
CA THR A 27 21.15 -28.21 3.71
C THR A 27 20.93 -29.55 3.02
N TRP A 28 19.98 -29.64 2.09
CA TRP A 28 19.73 -30.85 1.30
C TRP A 28 20.72 -31.02 0.13
N TYR A 29 21.64 -30.09 -0.07
CA TYR A 29 22.70 -30.17 -1.07
C TYR A 29 24.00 -30.70 -0.42
N PRO A 30 24.88 -31.41 -1.17
CA PRO A 30 26.08 -32.05 -0.61
C PRO A 30 27.08 -31.10 0.08
N GLN A 31 27.01 -29.80 -0.21
CA GLN A 31 27.87 -28.75 0.35
C GLN A 31 27.12 -27.84 1.34
N GLY A 32 25.87 -28.19 1.68
CA GLY A 32 25.04 -27.42 2.59
C GLY A 32 25.39 -27.69 4.05
N GLU A 33 25.30 -26.66 4.88
CA GLU A 33 25.62 -26.74 6.30
C GLU A 33 24.35 -26.70 7.14
N GLY A 34 24.22 -27.63 8.11
CA GLY A 34 23.00 -27.85 8.91
C GLY A 34 22.45 -26.59 9.61
N SER A 35 23.34 -25.65 9.93
CA SER A 35 23.03 -24.36 10.56
C SER A 35 22.22 -23.43 9.65
N TYR A 36 22.38 -23.53 8.34
CA TYR A 36 21.78 -22.63 7.34
C TYR A 36 20.81 -23.40 6.44
N LEU A 37 19.57 -23.59 6.90
CA LEU A 37 18.63 -24.51 6.25
C LEU A 37 18.29 -24.14 4.79
N LEU A 38 18.19 -22.85 4.42
CA LEU A 38 18.08 -22.43 3.01
C LEU A 38 19.42 -21.98 2.40
N GLY A 39 20.52 -22.11 3.12
CA GLY A 39 21.83 -21.57 2.74
C GLY A 39 22.00 -20.10 3.06
N THR A 40 23.03 -19.49 2.48
CA THR A 40 23.46 -18.12 2.76
C THR A 40 23.60 -17.28 1.49
N ASP A 41 23.56 -15.96 1.65
CA ASP A 41 23.80 -15.03 0.55
C ASP A 41 25.30 -14.75 0.28
N ASN A 42 25.57 -13.78 -0.58
CA ASN A 42 26.92 -13.37 -0.96
C ASN A 42 27.75 -12.76 0.19
N LEU A 43 27.11 -12.39 1.30
CA LEU A 43 27.75 -11.88 2.52
C LEU A 43 27.69 -12.91 3.66
N GLY A 44 27.31 -14.16 3.37
CA GLY A 44 27.21 -15.24 4.36
C GLY A 44 26.04 -15.11 5.33
N ARG A 45 25.05 -14.27 5.02
CA ARG A 45 23.87 -14.09 5.89
C ARG A 45 22.85 -15.19 5.64
N ASP A 46 22.23 -15.68 6.71
CA ASP A 46 21.19 -16.73 6.63
C ASP A 46 19.97 -16.28 5.83
N ILE A 47 19.64 -17.01 4.76
CA ILE A 47 18.53 -16.68 3.86
C ILE A 47 17.18 -16.81 4.57
N ILE A 48 17.01 -17.78 5.48
CA ILE A 48 15.76 -17.96 6.23
C ILE A 48 15.48 -16.77 7.10
N SER A 49 16.46 -16.40 7.95
CA SER A 49 16.34 -15.28 8.88
C SER A 49 16.07 -13.99 8.13
N ARG A 50 16.78 -13.75 7.01
CA ARG A 50 16.52 -12.59 6.14
C ARG A 50 15.12 -12.60 5.52
N THR A 51 14.62 -13.76 5.10
CA THR A 51 13.27 -13.86 4.50
C THR A 51 12.18 -13.63 5.55
N VAL A 52 12.33 -14.20 6.74
CA VAL A 52 11.37 -14.04 7.85
C VAL A 52 11.31 -12.58 8.32
N TYR A 53 12.47 -11.93 8.50
CA TYR A 53 12.52 -10.51 8.83
C TYR A 53 12.06 -9.61 7.67
N GLY A 54 12.39 -9.95 6.43
CA GLY A 54 11.94 -9.25 5.24
C GLY A 54 10.41 -9.27 5.10
N THR A 55 9.77 -10.40 5.43
CA THR A 55 8.30 -10.53 5.43
C THR A 55 7.65 -9.55 6.41
N ARG A 56 8.28 -9.27 7.56
CA ARG A 56 7.79 -8.26 8.51
C ARG A 56 7.82 -6.86 7.90
N ILE A 57 8.91 -6.49 7.24
CA ILE A 57 9.04 -5.19 6.58
C ILE A 57 8.02 -5.06 5.45
N ALA A 58 7.89 -6.08 4.60
CA ALA A 58 6.94 -6.09 3.49
C ALA A 58 5.49 -5.92 3.96
N LEU A 59 5.07 -6.61 5.02
CA LEU A 59 3.73 -6.44 5.60
C LEU A 59 3.49 -5.05 6.16
N VAL A 60 4.49 -4.46 6.84
CA VAL A 60 4.38 -3.08 7.35
C VAL A 60 4.19 -2.11 6.19
N VAL A 61 4.99 -2.24 5.12
CA VAL A 61 4.87 -1.40 3.93
C VAL A 61 3.48 -1.53 3.31
N ALA A 62 3.04 -2.75 3.04
CA ALA A 62 1.76 -2.99 2.38
C ALA A 62 0.58 -2.44 3.17
N VAL A 63 0.52 -2.70 4.48
CA VAL A 63 -0.59 -2.23 5.32
C VAL A 63 -0.57 -0.71 5.46
N VAL A 64 0.59 -0.13 5.81
CA VAL A 64 0.67 1.31 6.12
C VAL A 64 0.51 2.14 4.86
N ALA A 65 1.24 1.81 3.78
CA ALA A 65 1.20 2.59 2.56
C ALA A 65 -0.16 2.48 1.87
N ALA A 66 -0.73 1.27 1.75
CA ALA A 66 -2.04 1.09 1.11
C ALA A 66 -3.15 1.77 1.91
N SER A 67 -3.10 1.73 3.25
CA SER A 67 -4.11 2.41 4.09
C SER A 67 -4.04 3.93 3.95
N LEU A 68 -2.84 4.51 3.91
CA LEU A 68 -2.66 5.95 3.73
C LEU A 68 -3.07 6.40 2.31
N ALA A 69 -2.70 5.64 1.28
CA ALA A 69 -3.12 5.88 -0.10
C ALA A 69 -4.65 5.78 -0.24
N CYS A 70 -5.26 4.76 0.37
CA CYS A 70 -6.70 4.56 0.42
C CYS A 70 -7.39 5.73 1.11
N LEU A 71 -6.90 6.18 2.27
CA LEU A 71 -7.47 7.31 2.99
C LEU A 71 -7.42 8.60 2.14
N LEU A 72 -6.25 8.94 1.60
CA LEU A 72 -6.07 10.15 0.79
C LEU A 72 -6.94 10.11 -0.48
N GLY A 73 -6.89 8.98 -1.19
CA GLY A 73 -7.67 8.77 -2.41
C GLY A 73 -9.18 8.76 -2.14
N THR A 74 -9.63 8.17 -1.03
CA THR A 74 -11.05 8.13 -0.66
C THR A 74 -11.58 9.53 -0.37
N VAL A 75 -10.85 10.33 0.41
CA VAL A 75 -11.24 11.71 0.71
C VAL A 75 -11.36 12.53 -0.57
N LEU A 76 -10.34 12.50 -1.43
CA LEU A 76 -10.36 13.27 -2.68
C LEU A 76 -11.40 12.74 -3.68
N GLY A 77 -11.56 11.42 -3.77
CA GLY A 77 -12.54 10.76 -4.62
C GLY A 77 -13.98 11.08 -4.22
N LEU A 78 -14.29 11.04 -2.92
CA LEU A 78 -15.59 11.44 -2.37
C LEU A 78 -15.90 12.90 -2.69
N LEU A 79 -14.94 13.79 -2.47
CA LEU A 79 -15.11 15.22 -2.76
C LEU A 79 -15.35 15.45 -4.25
N ALA A 80 -14.57 14.82 -5.12
CA ALA A 80 -14.73 14.92 -6.57
C ALA A 80 -16.09 14.39 -7.02
N GLY A 81 -16.45 13.16 -6.62
CA GLY A 81 -17.68 12.51 -7.07
C GLY A 81 -18.95 13.15 -6.51
N TYR A 82 -18.92 13.61 -5.26
CA TYR A 82 -20.11 14.20 -4.63
C TYR A 82 -20.37 15.64 -5.09
N PHE A 83 -19.35 16.51 -5.04
CA PHE A 83 -19.53 17.92 -5.41
C PHE A 83 -19.59 18.14 -6.91
N GLY A 84 -18.89 17.32 -7.71
CA GLY A 84 -18.86 17.46 -9.16
C GLY A 84 -18.28 18.81 -9.63
N GLY A 85 -18.54 19.14 -10.91
CA GLY A 85 -18.26 20.46 -11.48
C GLY A 85 -16.80 20.89 -11.35
N LYS A 86 -16.55 22.04 -10.71
CA LYS A 86 -15.19 22.60 -10.55
C LYS A 86 -14.30 21.77 -9.61
N VAL A 87 -14.87 21.21 -8.54
CA VAL A 87 -14.11 20.40 -7.56
C VAL A 87 -13.59 19.15 -8.25
N ASP A 88 -14.48 18.45 -8.95
CA ASP A 88 -14.14 17.32 -9.77
C ASP A 88 -13.08 17.66 -10.82
N LEU A 89 -13.28 18.75 -11.57
CA LEU A 89 -12.34 19.17 -12.61
C LEU A 89 -10.94 19.39 -12.03
N VAL A 90 -10.81 20.10 -10.90
CA VAL A 90 -9.49 20.35 -10.30
C VAL A 90 -8.84 19.06 -9.82
N ILE A 91 -9.57 18.21 -9.09
CA ILE A 91 -9.03 16.94 -8.56
C ILE A 91 -8.63 16.01 -9.70
N SER A 92 -9.51 15.83 -10.69
CA SER A 92 -9.23 15.00 -11.86
C SER A 92 -8.02 15.50 -12.64
N ARG A 93 -7.84 16.82 -12.77
CA ARG A 93 -6.63 17.38 -13.42
C ARG A 93 -5.35 17.11 -12.65
N VAL A 94 -5.38 17.23 -11.32
CA VAL A 94 -4.22 16.88 -10.49
C VAL A 94 -3.88 15.40 -10.65
N VAL A 95 -4.90 14.53 -10.65
CA VAL A 95 -4.72 13.09 -10.88
C VAL A 95 -4.15 12.80 -12.27
N ASP A 96 -4.68 13.42 -13.32
CA ASP A 96 -4.23 13.22 -14.70
C ASP A 96 -2.77 13.67 -14.89
N ILE A 97 -2.40 14.82 -14.31
CA ILE A 97 -1.01 15.31 -14.31
C ILE A 97 -0.11 14.32 -13.59
N TRP A 98 -0.53 13.82 -12.44
CA TRP A 98 0.27 12.88 -11.66
C TRP A 98 0.49 11.55 -12.39
N MET A 99 -0.57 11.00 -12.98
CA MET A 99 -0.51 9.74 -13.74
C MET A 99 0.23 9.86 -15.08
N SER A 100 0.50 11.09 -15.55
CA SER A 100 1.32 11.30 -16.75
C SER A 100 2.80 11.01 -16.51
N PHE A 101 3.26 11.04 -15.25
CA PHE A 101 4.63 10.68 -14.89
C PHE A 101 4.78 9.16 -14.74
N PRO A 102 5.80 8.55 -15.35
CA PRO A 102 6.13 7.16 -15.08
C PRO A 102 6.44 6.94 -13.59
N ALA A 103 5.69 6.03 -12.95
CA ALA A 103 5.81 5.75 -11.51
C ALA A 103 7.25 5.46 -11.08
N VAL A 104 8.00 4.71 -11.90
CA VAL A 104 9.41 4.37 -11.63
C VAL A 104 10.28 5.63 -11.54
N LEU A 105 10.09 6.60 -12.44
CA LEU A 105 10.87 7.86 -12.40
C LEU A 105 10.57 8.65 -11.12
N LEU A 106 9.30 8.72 -10.76
CA LEU A 106 8.85 9.43 -9.57
C LEU A 106 9.42 8.79 -8.29
N SER A 107 9.43 7.45 -8.23
CA SER A 107 10.06 6.70 -7.15
C SER A 107 11.56 6.98 -7.02
N ILE A 108 12.31 7.02 -8.13
CA ILE A 108 13.76 7.31 -8.09
C ILE A 108 14.02 8.72 -7.56
N VAL A 109 13.24 9.73 -8.01
CA VAL A 109 13.38 11.11 -7.52
C VAL A 109 13.04 11.20 -6.03
N LEU A 110 11.97 10.55 -5.59
CA LEU A 110 11.59 10.55 -4.18
C LEU A 110 12.65 9.91 -3.29
N VAL A 111 13.22 8.76 -3.70
CA VAL A 111 14.32 8.13 -2.97
C VAL A 111 15.57 9.02 -2.96
N ALA A 112 15.87 9.72 -4.05
CA ALA A 112 17.00 10.64 -4.11
C ALA A 112 16.84 11.85 -3.18
N VAL A 113 15.61 12.36 -3.00
CA VAL A 113 15.32 13.54 -2.16
C VAL A 113 15.14 13.17 -0.68
N ILE A 114 14.37 12.12 -0.38
CA ILE A 114 14.05 11.69 0.99
C ILE A 114 15.21 10.87 1.59
N GLY A 115 15.99 10.19 0.75
CA GLY A 115 17.00 9.23 1.14
C GLY A 115 16.50 7.78 1.12
N ALA A 116 17.43 6.84 1.25
CA ALA A 116 17.08 5.42 1.31
C ALA A 116 16.50 5.05 2.68
N GLY A 117 15.43 4.25 2.70
CA GLY A 117 14.86 3.72 3.92
C GLY A 117 13.37 3.38 3.80
N LEU A 118 12.85 2.76 4.85
CA LEU A 118 11.45 2.33 4.92
C LEU A 118 10.46 3.47 4.70
N HIS A 119 10.71 4.64 5.31
CA HIS A 119 9.84 5.80 5.20
C HIS A 119 9.76 6.35 3.77
N ALA A 120 10.88 6.36 3.04
CA ALA A 120 10.90 6.82 1.65
C ALA A 120 10.06 5.92 0.74
N VAL A 121 10.12 4.60 0.95
CA VAL A 121 9.30 3.62 0.21
C VAL A 121 7.81 3.85 0.50
N ILE A 122 7.43 3.98 1.78
CA ILE A 122 6.03 4.22 2.18
C ILE A 122 5.51 5.51 1.54
N ILE A 123 6.27 6.62 1.63
CA ILE A 123 5.86 7.90 1.06
C ILE A 123 5.71 7.81 -0.46
N ALA A 124 6.63 7.13 -1.15
CA ALA A 124 6.57 6.96 -2.60
C ALA A 124 5.31 6.22 -3.03
N ILE A 125 5.00 5.10 -2.37
CA ILE A 125 3.78 4.32 -2.65
C ILE A 125 2.53 5.17 -2.40
N VAL A 126 2.45 5.86 -1.25
CA VAL A 126 1.29 6.71 -0.92
C VAL A 126 1.07 7.79 -1.98
N ILE A 127 2.15 8.46 -2.40
CA ILE A 127 2.11 9.55 -3.37
C ILE A 127 1.75 9.07 -4.78
N ILE A 128 2.01 7.81 -5.13
CA ILE A 128 1.69 7.28 -6.45
C ILE A 128 0.27 6.68 -6.46
N ASP A 129 -0.04 5.83 -5.48
CA ASP A 129 -1.22 4.96 -5.53
C ASP A 129 -2.52 5.63 -5.08
N TRP A 130 -2.44 6.76 -4.36
CA TRP A 130 -3.65 7.52 -3.97
C TRP A 130 -4.52 7.90 -5.17
N THR A 131 -3.91 8.14 -6.34
CA THR A 131 -4.59 8.51 -7.58
C THR A 131 -5.55 7.43 -8.05
N ARG A 132 -5.17 6.16 -7.88
CA ARG A 132 -5.98 5.01 -8.28
C ARG A 132 -7.20 4.88 -7.38
N PHE A 133 -7.01 4.95 -6.06
CA PHE A 133 -8.13 5.00 -5.10
C PHE A 133 -9.06 6.17 -5.42
N CYS A 134 -8.51 7.36 -5.65
CA CYS A 134 -9.28 8.56 -5.97
C CYS A 134 -10.19 8.35 -7.18
N ARG A 135 -9.69 7.76 -8.27
CA ARG A 135 -10.47 7.54 -9.50
C ARG A 135 -11.62 6.56 -9.28
N VAL A 136 -11.36 5.43 -8.61
CA VAL A 136 -12.37 4.40 -8.41
C VAL A 136 -13.44 4.90 -7.42
N VAL A 137 -13.02 5.50 -6.30
CA VAL A 137 -13.95 6.06 -5.30
C VAL A 137 -14.78 7.18 -5.92
N ARG A 138 -14.17 8.06 -6.72
CA ARG A 138 -14.90 9.11 -7.44
C ARG A 138 -16.01 8.53 -8.32
N ALA A 139 -15.68 7.54 -9.14
CA ALA A 139 -16.65 6.92 -10.05
C ALA A 139 -17.81 6.29 -9.28
N GLU A 140 -17.53 5.52 -8.23
CA GLU A 140 -18.57 4.90 -7.43
C GLU A 140 -19.39 5.95 -6.65
N THR A 141 -18.75 7.00 -6.13
CA THR A 141 -19.45 8.09 -5.44
C THR A 141 -20.45 8.79 -6.36
N MET A 142 -20.12 8.98 -7.65
CA MET A 142 -21.05 9.55 -8.63
C MET A 142 -22.27 8.65 -8.81
N VAL A 143 -22.10 7.33 -8.86
CA VAL A 143 -23.20 6.36 -8.96
C VAL A 143 -24.05 6.38 -7.68
N GLN A 144 -23.42 6.28 -6.51
CA GLN A 144 -24.11 6.25 -5.22
C GLN A 144 -24.94 7.52 -4.98
N LYS A 145 -24.43 8.68 -5.40
CA LYS A 145 -25.13 9.97 -5.30
C LYS A 145 -26.47 10.00 -6.06
N GLU A 146 -26.61 9.22 -7.13
CA GLU A 146 -27.83 9.20 -7.96
C GLU A 146 -28.90 8.22 -7.44
N LEU A 147 -28.63 7.47 -6.36
CA LEU A 147 -29.56 6.50 -5.80
C LEU A 147 -30.61 7.13 -4.87
N ASP A 148 -31.78 6.48 -4.81
CA ASP A 148 -32.97 6.99 -4.10
C ASP A 148 -32.78 7.22 -2.60
N TYR A 149 -31.88 6.46 -1.94
CA TYR A 149 -31.60 6.65 -0.52
C TYR A 149 -30.90 8.00 -0.26
N VAL A 150 -30.05 8.46 -1.18
CA VAL A 150 -29.41 9.78 -1.09
C VAL A 150 -30.44 10.88 -1.31
N ALA A 151 -31.33 10.73 -2.30
CA ALA A 151 -32.42 11.66 -2.53
C ALA A 151 -33.36 11.77 -1.31
N SER A 152 -33.66 10.63 -0.68
CA SER A 152 -34.45 10.57 0.56
C SER A 152 -33.74 11.23 1.74
N GLY A 153 -32.42 11.08 1.85
CA GLY A 153 -31.63 11.77 2.87
C GLY A 153 -31.67 13.30 2.72
N VAL A 154 -31.66 13.80 1.47
CA VAL A 154 -31.80 15.24 1.17
C VAL A 154 -33.18 15.76 1.58
N THR A 155 -34.27 15.01 1.32
CA THR A 155 -35.64 15.46 1.66
C THR A 155 -35.87 15.50 3.18
N ILE A 156 -35.17 14.66 3.95
CA ILE A 156 -35.17 14.67 5.42
C ILE A 156 -34.30 15.83 5.97
N GLY A 157 -33.53 16.52 5.12
CA GLY A 157 -32.73 17.68 5.50
C GLY A 157 -31.32 17.36 5.98
N LEU A 158 -30.78 16.18 5.63
CA LEU A 158 -29.38 15.86 5.94
C LEU A 158 -28.43 16.84 5.27
N SER A 159 -27.43 17.30 6.04
CA SER A 159 -26.35 18.11 5.49
C SER A 159 -25.49 17.30 4.52
N ARG A 160 -24.78 17.98 3.63
CA ARG A 160 -23.87 17.36 2.64
C ARG A 160 -22.82 16.44 3.29
N ILE A 161 -22.30 16.84 4.44
CA ILE A 161 -21.31 16.07 5.20
C ILE A 161 -21.95 14.82 5.81
N GLN A 162 -23.17 14.93 6.34
CA GLN A 162 -23.90 13.77 6.86
C GLN A 162 -24.21 12.76 5.75
N LEU A 163 -24.68 13.23 4.57
CA LEU A 163 -24.89 12.35 3.41
C LEU A 163 -23.59 11.65 3.01
N LEU A 164 -22.47 12.38 2.96
CA LEU A 164 -21.18 11.79 2.61
C LEU A 164 -20.70 10.75 3.62
N LEU A 165 -20.73 11.07 4.92
CA LEU A 165 -20.13 10.22 5.96
C LEU A 165 -21.03 9.10 6.47
N ASN A 166 -22.36 9.30 6.47
CA ASN A 166 -23.30 8.36 7.06
C ASN A 166 -24.05 7.53 6.01
N GLU A 167 -24.18 8.03 4.78
CA GLU A 167 -24.91 7.32 3.71
C GLU A 167 -23.94 6.79 2.66
N ILE A 168 -23.17 7.67 2.01
CA ILE A 168 -22.35 7.27 0.86
C ILE A 168 -21.10 6.49 1.29
N LEU A 169 -20.27 7.03 2.19
CA LEU A 169 -19.01 6.40 2.60
C LEU A 169 -19.22 4.97 3.16
N PRO A 170 -20.21 4.70 4.03
CA PRO A 170 -20.45 3.34 4.53
C PRO A 170 -20.81 2.35 3.41
N ASN A 171 -21.54 2.79 2.39
CA ASN A 171 -21.85 1.97 1.21
C ASN A 171 -20.63 1.72 0.31
N LEU A 172 -19.59 2.57 0.38
CA LEU A 172 -18.33 2.38 -0.33
C LEU A 172 -17.33 1.48 0.41
N VAL A 173 -17.50 1.24 1.72
CA VAL A 173 -16.56 0.45 2.52
C VAL A 173 -16.26 -0.93 1.92
N PRO A 174 -17.25 -1.72 1.42
CA PRO A 174 -16.95 -3.00 0.78
C PRO A 174 -16.03 -2.87 -0.43
N LEU A 175 -16.24 -1.84 -1.27
CA LEU A 175 -15.37 -1.54 -2.40
C LEU A 175 -13.96 -1.14 -1.92
N LEU A 176 -13.86 -0.31 -0.88
CA LEU A 176 -12.58 0.11 -0.32
C LEU A 176 -11.77 -1.08 0.22
N ILE A 177 -12.42 -2.06 0.86
CA ILE A 177 -11.77 -3.28 1.36
C ILE A 177 -11.18 -4.10 0.20
N VAL A 178 -11.93 -4.24 -0.90
CA VAL A 178 -11.46 -4.97 -2.09
C VAL A 178 -10.28 -4.24 -2.74
N LEU A 179 -10.37 -2.92 -2.93
CA LEU A 179 -9.29 -2.12 -3.50
C LEU A 179 -8.04 -2.16 -2.62
N LEU A 180 -8.21 -2.00 -1.30
CA LEU A 180 -7.11 -2.08 -0.35
C LEU A 180 -6.39 -3.43 -0.44
N SER A 181 -7.16 -4.52 -0.52
CA SER A 181 -6.60 -5.88 -0.62
C SER A 181 -5.83 -6.09 -1.93
N MET A 182 -6.34 -5.57 -3.06
CA MET A 182 -5.62 -5.61 -4.33
C MET A 182 -4.33 -4.79 -4.30
N GLU A 183 -4.37 -3.56 -3.78
CA GLU A 183 -3.18 -2.69 -3.73
C GLU A 183 -2.11 -3.22 -2.78
N MET A 184 -2.51 -3.81 -1.65
CA MET A 184 -1.58 -4.51 -0.78
C MET A 184 -0.84 -5.65 -1.50
N GLY A 185 -1.48 -6.32 -2.46
CA GLY A 185 -0.86 -7.35 -3.29
C GLY A 185 0.05 -6.80 -4.39
N ILE A 186 -0.18 -5.58 -4.87
CA ILE A 186 0.68 -4.91 -5.86
C ILE A 186 1.93 -4.31 -5.20
N ALA A 187 1.82 -3.89 -3.93
CA ALA A 187 2.88 -3.24 -3.18
C ALA A 187 3.99 -4.19 -2.68
N ILE A 188 3.78 -5.51 -2.70
CA ILE A 188 4.72 -6.55 -2.25
C ILE A 188 5.17 -7.39 -3.44
#